data_AF-A0A1G4T335-F1
#
_entry.id   AF-A0A1G4T335-F1
#
_cell.length_a   1.000
_cell.length_b   1.000
_cell.length_c   1.000
_cell.angle_alpha   90.00
_cell.angle_beta   90.00
_cell.angle_gamma   90.00
#
_symmetry.space_group_name_H-M   'P 1'
#
loop_
_entity.id
_entity.type
_entity.pdbx_description
1 polymer ?
#
loop_
_entity_poly.entity_id
_entity_poly.type
_entity_poly.pdbx_seq_one_letter_code
_entity_poly.pdbx_strand_id
1 'polypeptide(L)'
;MINGNLDQFLDTGWFSEATLYYNGYIYWLEAQTDDLESVFFIDRWKAQNEDNKYYHSILNNDGTLSYDRVLEIHGSNLDLIKKQFLEATPFEGKTFWQVEKEIAWLDESTPI
;
A
#
# COMPACT_ATOMS: atom_id res chain seq x y z
N MET A 1 5.95 3.50 11.09
CA MET A 1 4.59 3.21 10.61
C MET A 1 3.59 4.12 11.27
N ILE A 2 2.64 4.63 10.49
CA ILE A 2 1.53 5.46 10.97
C ILE A 2 0.51 4.49 11.54
N ASN A 3 0.25 4.56 12.85
CA ASN A 3 -0.69 3.68 13.59
C ASN A 3 -2.16 3.86 13.15
N GLY A 4 -2.50 3.62 11.89
CA GLY A 4 -3.87 3.73 11.37
C GLY A 4 -4.50 5.11 11.51
N ASN A 5 -3.70 6.17 11.65
CA ASN A 5 -4.20 7.53 11.67
C ASN A 5 -4.43 8.00 10.23
N LEU A 6 -5.69 7.91 9.79
CA LEU A 6 -6.15 8.32 8.46
C LEU A 6 -5.74 9.77 8.13
N ASP A 7 -5.92 10.71 9.06
CA ASP A 7 -5.60 12.11 8.82
C ASP A 7 -4.09 12.30 8.60
N GLN A 8 -3.26 11.62 9.39
CA GLN A 8 -1.80 11.65 9.22
C GLN A 8 -1.36 10.98 7.91
N PHE A 9 -2.02 9.88 7.52
CA PHE A 9 -1.75 9.23 6.25
C PHE A 9 -2.08 10.14 5.07
N LEU A 10 -3.25 10.78 5.10
CA LEU A 10 -3.66 11.69 4.05
C LEU A 10 -2.75 12.91 3.98
N ASP A 11 -2.31 13.47 5.12
CA ASP A 11 -1.48 14.68 5.11
C ASP A 11 -0.13 14.44 4.42
N THR A 12 0.65 13.47 4.92
CA THR A 12 2.01 13.20 4.40
C THR A 12 2.35 11.73 4.28
N GLY A 13 1.61 10.85 4.98
CA GLY A 13 1.96 9.43 5.10
C GLY A 13 1.79 8.61 3.83
N TRP A 14 0.90 9.02 2.93
CA TRP A 14 0.65 8.34 1.66
C TRP A 14 1.85 8.37 0.72
N PHE A 15 2.74 9.35 0.88
CA PHE A 15 3.98 9.48 0.13
C PHE A 15 5.16 8.79 0.84
N SER A 16 4.94 8.26 2.03
CA SER A 16 5.90 7.40 2.75
C SER A 16 5.52 5.93 2.55
N GLU A 17 6.36 5.03 3.05
CA GLU A 17 6.05 3.60 3.10
C GLU A 17 4.84 3.33 4.02
N ALA A 18 3.82 2.66 3.47
CA ALA A 18 2.67 2.18 4.23
C ALA A 18 2.26 0.77 3.80
N THR A 19 1.96 -0.07 4.79
CA THR A 19 1.51 -1.44 4.58
C THR A 19 0.05 -1.59 4.98
N LEU A 20 -0.79 -1.91 4.01
CA LEU A 20 -2.22 -2.09 4.20
C LEU A 20 -2.58 -3.55 3.95
N TYR A 21 -3.37 -4.15 4.83
CA TYR A 21 -3.97 -5.46 4.56
C TYR A 21 -5.44 -5.31 4.19
N TYR A 22 -5.80 -5.92 3.08
CA TYR A 22 -7.16 -5.97 2.59
C TYR A 22 -7.42 -7.31 1.88
N ASN A 23 -8.48 -8.00 2.28
CA ASN A 23 -9.01 -9.19 1.60
C ASN A 23 -7.96 -10.29 1.24
N GLY A 24 -7.04 -10.60 2.14
CA GLY A 24 -6.01 -11.64 1.92
C GLY A 24 -4.76 -11.16 1.19
N TYR A 25 -4.62 -9.86 0.99
CA TYR A 25 -3.47 -9.25 0.33
C TYR A 25 -2.86 -8.14 1.16
N ILE A 26 -1.55 -8.00 1.04
CA ILE A 26 -0.86 -6.76 1.38
C ILE A 26 -0.88 -5.86 0.16
N TYR A 27 -1.06 -4.57 0.43
CA TYR A 27 -0.85 -3.46 -0.45
C TYR A 27 0.25 -2.59 0.16
N TRP A 28 1.43 -2.64 -0.44
CA TRP A 28 2.57 -1.81 -0.07
C TRP A 28 2.56 -0.55 -0.91
N LEU A 29 2.39 0.58 -0.23
CA LEU A 29 2.39 1.90 -0.81
C LEU A 29 3.77 2.48 -0.60
N GLU A 30 4.37 3.00 -1.66
CA GLU A 30 5.67 3.67 -1.59
C GLU A 30 5.71 4.80 -2.61
N ALA A 31 6.49 5.83 -2.30
CA ALA A 31 6.83 6.85 -3.26
C ALA A 31 8.33 7.12 -3.29
N GLN A 32 8.83 7.46 -4.47
CA GLN A 32 10.22 7.79 -4.74
C GLN A 32 10.25 9.13 -5.48
N THR A 33 11.21 9.99 -5.16
CA THR A 33 11.42 11.27 -5.83
C THR A 33 12.86 11.36 -6.29
N ASP A 34 13.06 11.72 -7.55
CA ASP A 34 14.36 12.16 -8.08
C ASP A 34 14.30 13.64 -8.49
N ASP A 35 15.37 14.13 -9.15
CA ASP A 35 15.48 15.53 -9.58
C ASP A 35 14.46 15.92 -10.68
N LEU A 36 13.80 14.94 -11.32
CA LEU A 36 12.93 15.13 -12.49
C LEU A 36 11.46 14.86 -12.15
N GLU A 37 11.17 13.80 -11.41
CA GLU A 37 9.81 13.39 -11.10
C GLU A 37 9.66 12.65 -9.77
N SER A 38 8.40 12.54 -9.33
CA SER A 38 7.98 11.67 -8.24
C SER A 38 7.16 10.52 -8.80
N VAL A 39 7.43 9.32 -8.30
CA VAL A 39 6.72 8.09 -8.63
C VAL A 39 6.05 7.58 -7.37
N PHE A 40 4.76 7.33 -7.41
CA PHE A 40 4.00 6.64 -6.37
C PHE A 40 3.49 5.32 -6.93
N PHE A 41 3.71 4.23 -6.21
CA PHE A 41 3.27 2.91 -6.65
C PHE A 41 2.68 2.09 -5.52
N ILE A 42 1.88 1.10 -5.92
CA ILE A 42 1.28 0.12 -5.02
C ILE A 42 1.62 -1.26 -5.53
N ASP A 43 2.40 -1.99 -4.75
CA ASP A 43 2.70 -3.40 -4.99
C ASP A 43 1.80 -4.26 -4.10
N ARG A 44 1.34 -5.39 -4.64
CA ARG A 44 0.36 -6.27 -3.99
C ARG A 44 0.82 -7.71 -3.98
N TRP A 45 0.75 -8.38 -2.84
CA TRP A 45 1.02 -9.82 -2.72
C TRP A 45 0.10 -10.51 -1.73
N LYS A 46 0.01 -11.84 -1.82
CA LYS A 46 -0.81 -12.65 -0.90
C LYS A 46 -0.16 -12.70 0.48
N ALA A 47 -0.97 -12.52 1.51
CA ALA A 47 -0.50 -12.58 2.88
C ALA A 47 -1.60 -13.09 3.82
N GLN A 48 -1.18 -13.50 5.01
CA GLN A 48 -2.06 -13.77 6.13
C GLN A 48 -1.88 -12.67 7.18
N ASN A 49 -2.99 -12.08 7.61
CA ASN A 49 -3.01 -11.13 8.72
C ASN A 49 -2.97 -11.89 10.06
N GLU A 50 -2.15 -11.39 10.97
CA GLU A 50 -2.04 -11.81 12.37
C GLU A 50 -2.45 -10.63 13.28
N ASP A 51 -3.57 -10.81 13.97
CA ASP A 51 -4.10 -9.89 14.99
C ASP A 51 -4.29 -8.41 14.55
N ASN A 52 -4.49 -8.15 13.26
CA ASN A 52 -4.60 -6.80 12.68
C ASN A 52 -3.44 -5.87 13.04
N LYS A 53 -2.28 -6.46 13.33
CA LYS A 53 -1.06 -5.75 13.67
C LYS A 53 0.14 -6.24 12.88
N TYR A 54 0.19 -7.53 12.60
CA TYR A 54 1.27 -8.17 11.87
C TYR A 54 0.72 -8.87 10.63
N TYR A 55 1.59 -9.16 9.66
CA TYR A 55 1.28 -10.05 8.56
C TYR A 55 2.43 -10.98 8.25
N HIS A 56 2.08 -12.07 7.58
CA HIS A 56 3.02 -13.01 6.99
C HIS A 56 2.77 -13.10 5.50
N SER A 57 3.80 -12.79 4.72
CA SER A 57 3.76 -12.99 3.27
C SER A 57 3.62 -14.48 2.96
N ILE A 58 2.74 -14.82 2.02
CA ILE A 58 2.61 -16.19 1.50
C ILE A 58 3.61 -16.34 0.36
N LEU A 59 4.67 -17.10 0.60
CA LEU A 59 5.73 -17.36 -0.36
C LEU A 59 5.34 -18.43 -1.37
N ASN A 60 5.98 -18.40 -2.54
CA ASN A 60 5.94 -19.47 -3.51
C ASN A 60 6.64 -20.74 -2.96
N ASN A 61 6.44 -21.88 -3.62
CA ASN A 61 7.06 -23.15 -3.23
C ASN A 61 8.61 -23.11 -3.20
N ASP A 62 9.23 -22.18 -3.92
CA ASP A 62 10.68 -21.97 -3.96
C ASP A 62 11.17 -20.96 -2.91
N GLY A 63 10.29 -20.48 -2.03
CA GLY A 63 10.60 -19.48 -1.01
C GLY A 63 10.67 -18.04 -1.52
N THR A 64 10.32 -17.78 -2.78
CA THR A 64 10.28 -16.41 -3.32
C THR A 64 8.95 -15.72 -3.06
N LEU A 65 8.96 -14.40 -2.95
CA LEU A 65 7.75 -13.58 -2.92
C LEU A 65 7.30 -13.27 -4.36
N SER A 66 6.02 -13.48 -4.67
CA SER A 66 5.40 -12.98 -5.90
C SER A 66 4.51 -11.79 -5.57
N TYR A 67 4.73 -10.67 -6.26
CA TYR A 67 3.94 -9.46 -6.15
C TYR A 67 3.55 -8.92 -7.52
N ASP A 68 2.46 -8.17 -7.56
CA ASP A 68 1.98 -7.43 -8.73
C ASP A 68 2.04 -5.93 -8.45
N ARG A 69 2.52 -5.13 -9.40
CA ARG A 69 2.31 -3.68 -9.38
C ARG A 69 0.90 -3.34 -9.84
N VAL A 70 0.04 -2.94 -8.90
CA VAL A 70 -1.39 -2.68 -9.16
C VAL A 70 -1.70 -1.20 -9.39
N LEU A 71 -0.76 -0.30 -9.07
CA LEU A 71 -0.83 1.11 -9.39
C LEU A 71 0.58 1.67 -9.54
N GLU A 72 0.78 2.55 -10.53
CA GLU A 72 2.00 3.34 -10.68
C GLU A 72 1.60 4.70 -11.28
N ILE A 73 2.02 5.78 -10.62
CA ILE A 73 1.67 7.16 -10.97
C ILE A 73 2.97 7.97 -10.98
N HIS A 74 3.21 8.66 -12.09
CA HIS A 74 4.38 9.52 -12.29
C HIS A 74 3.92 10.98 -12.35
N GLY A 75 4.67 11.88 -11.73
CA GLY A 75 4.39 13.31 -11.83
C GLY A 75 5.35 14.21 -11.05
N SER A 76 5.39 15.48 -11.42
CA SER A 76 6.19 16.51 -10.73
C SER A 76 5.40 17.30 -9.67
N ASN A 77 4.12 16.97 -9.47
CA ASN A 77 3.25 17.66 -8.53
C ASN A 77 2.57 16.65 -7.60
N LEU A 78 2.95 16.66 -6.33
CA LEU A 78 2.48 15.74 -5.30
C LEU A 78 0.96 15.80 -5.08
N ASP A 79 0.33 16.98 -5.19
CA ASP A 79 -1.12 17.11 -5.02
C ASP A 79 -1.89 16.41 -6.15
N LEU A 80 -1.34 16.45 -7.38
CA LEU A 80 -1.93 15.74 -8.51
C LEU A 80 -1.77 14.23 -8.36
N ILE A 81 -0.60 13.75 -7.92
CA ILE A 81 -0.36 12.33 -7.65
C ILE A 81 -1.33 11.83 -6.58
N LYS A 82 -1.46 12.57 -5.46
CA LYS A 82 -2.39 12.23 -4.38
C LYS A 82 -3.81 12.11 -4.89
N LYS A 83 -4.26 13.07 -5.69
CA LYS A 83 -5.59 13.05 -6.29
C LYS A 83 -5.78 11.80 -7.17
N GLN A 84 -4.82 11.49 -8.03
CA GLN A 84 -4.86 10.31 -8.88
C GLN A 84 -4.92 9.01 -8.06
N PHE A 85 -4.17 8.91 -6.96
CA PHE A 85 -4.24 7.78 -6.04
C PHE A 85 -5.65 7.64 -5.42
N LEU A 86 -6.22 8.73 -4.89
CA LEU A 86 -7.53 8.69 -4.24
C LEU A 86 -8.70 8.37 -5.19
N GLU A 87 -8.51 8.61 -6.50
CA GLU A 87 -9.46 8.28 -7.56
C GLU A 87 -9.19 6.88 -8.18
N ALA A 88 -7.99 6.33 -8.02
CA ALA A 88 -7.62 5.02 -8.52
C ALA A 88 -8.31 3.89 -7.77
N THR A 89 -8.41 2.73 -8.42
CA THR A 89 -9.10 1.54 -7.89
C THR A 89 -8.19 0.32 -7.69
N PRO A 90 -7.05 0.44 -6.98
CA PRO A 90 -6.08 -0.65 -6.84
C PRO A 90 -6.59 -1.80 -5.94
N PHE A 91 -7.57 -1.53 -5.08
CA PHE A 91 -8.10 -2.48 -4.10
C PHE A 91 -9.21 -3.33 -4.73
N GLU A 92 -8.85 -4.21 -5.67
CA GLU A 92 -9.79 -5.11 -6.37
C GLU A 92 -10.93 -4.36 -7.08
N GLY A 93 -10.60 -3.24 -7.72
CA GLY A 93 -11.59 -2.40 -8.40
C GLY A 93 -12.30 -1.41 -7.49
N LYS A 94 -11.87 -1.27 -6.23
CA LYS A 94 -12.36 -0.25 -5.29
C LYS A 94 -11.32 0.83 -5.01
N THR A 95 -11.80 2.05 -4.73
CA THR A 95 -10.97 3.17 -4.29
C THR A 95 -10.58 3.03 -2.82
N PHE A 96 -9.55 3.75 -2.39
CA PHE A 96 -9.14 3.80 -0.98
C PHE A 96 -10.32 4.11 -0.04
N TRP A 97 -11.15 5.09 -0.38
CA TRP A 97 -12.31 5.49 0.43
C TRP A 97 -13.37 4.41 0.60
N GLN A 98 -13.49 3.52 -0.37
CA GLN A 98 -14.45 2.41 -0.31
C GLN A 98 -13.98 1.28 0.61
N VAL A 99 -12.67 1.18 0.87
CA VAL A 99 -12.07 0.10 1.66
C VAL A 99 -11.45 0.58 2.97
N GLU A 100 -11.36 1.90 3.21
CA GLU A 100 -10.70 2.52 4.35
C GLU A 100 -11.06 1.90 5.71
N LYS A 101 -12.34 1.62 5.95
CA LYS A 101 -12.83 1.02 7.21
C LYS A 101 -12.57 -0.48 7.35
N GLU A 102 -12.25 -1.15 6.25
CA GLU A 102 -11.98 -2.59 6.18
C GLU A 102 -10.48 -2.89 6.18
N ILE A 103 -9.64 -1.88 5.93
CA ILE A 103 -8.19 -2.02 5.90
C ILE A 103 -7.63 -2.15 7.31
N ALA A 104 -6.68 -3.08 7.49
CA ALA A 104 -5.80 -3.10 8.64
C ALA A 104 -4.45 -2.46 8.28
N TRP A 105 -3.95 -1.61 9.16
CA TRP A 105 -2.64 -0.97 9.03
C TRP A 105 -1.63 -1.81 9.79
N LEU A 106 -0.68 -2.41 9.08
CA LEU A 106 0.14 -3.47 9.63
C LEU A 106 1.61 -3.10 9.71
N ASP A 107 2.28 -3.72 10.68
CA ASP A 107 3.72 -3.78 10.78
C ASP A 107 4.24 -5.09 10.15
N GLU A 108 5.40 -5.04 9.48
CA GLU A 108 6.04 -6.27 8.97
C GLU A 108 6.47 -7.19 10.11
N SER A 109 6.25 -8.50 9.93
CA SER A 109 6.68 -9.56 10.84
C SER A 109 7.50 -10.62 10.08
N THR A 110 8.03 -11.62 10.79
CA THR A 110 8.78 -12.71 10.13
C THR A 110 7.86 -13.50 9.17
N PRO A 111 8.28 -13.77 7.92
CA PRO A 111 7.51 -14.60 6.98
C PRO A 111 7.20 -16.01 7.54
N ILE A 112 6.07 -16.61 7.12
CA ILE A 112 5.69 -18.02 7.45
C ILE A 112 6.36 -18.98 6.48
#